data_AF-A0A920KXS5-F1
#
_entry.id   AF-A0A920KXS5-F1
#
_cell.length_a   1.000
_cell.length_b   1.000
_cell.length_c   1.000
_cell.angle_alpha   90.00
_cell.angle_beta   90.00
_cell.angle_gamma   90.00
#
_symmetry.space_group_name_H-M   'P 1'
#
loop_
_entity.id
_entity.type
_entity.pdbx_description
1 polymer ?
#
loop_
_entity_poly.entity_id
_entity_poly.type
_entity_poly.pdbx_seq_one_letter_code
_entity_poly.pdbx_strand_id
1 'polypeptide(L)'
;MPMDTPGVEVLGPMMVYGDPHAPHGHMHIKFTDVRVPKENVLLGEGRGFEISQLRLGPGRIHHCMRSIGQAEVALELMVKRGATRIAFKKPIIKLGKIWNWCPARA
;
A
#
# COMPACT_ATOMS: atom_id res chain seq x y z
N MET A 1 9.54 21.89 -4.63
CA MET A 1 9.90 22.84 -3.56
C MET A 1 10.66 22.10 -2.48
N PRO A 2 11.68 22.72 -1.87
CA PRO A 2 12.29 22.25 -0.63
C PRO A 2 11.29 22.22 0.55
N MET A 3 11.48 21.33 1.53
CA MET A 3 10.60 21.19 2.70
C MET A 3 10.74 22.34 3.72
N ASP A 4 11.88 23.02 3.72
CA ASP A 4 12.21 24.19 4.54
C ASP A 4 11.69 25.51 3.93
N THR A 5 10.92 25.45 2.83
CA THR A 5 10.34 26.66 2.23
C THR A 5 9.41 27.35 3.23
N PRO A 6 9.57 28.69 3.46
CA PRO A 6 8.70 29.42 4.37
C PRO A 6 7.20 29.23 4.03
N GLY A 7 6.40 28.96 5.07
CA GLY A 7 4.97 28.69 4.95
C GLY A 7 4.59 27.21 4.74
N VAL A 8 5.57 26.31 4.62
CA VAL A 8 5.33 24.85 4.63
C VAL A 8 5.38 24.34 6.07
N GLU A 9 4.31 23.71 6.53
CA GLU A 9 4.20 23.15 7.88
C GLU A 9 3.80 21.67 7.82
N VAL A 10 4.53 20.81 8.52
CA VAL A 10 4.15 19.41 8.74
C VAL A 10 3.40 19.32 10.07
N LEU A 11 2.09 19.14 10.01
CA LEU A 11 1.23 19.12 11.20
C LEU A 11 1.33 17.81 11.99
N GLY A 12 1.76 16.73 11.33
CA GLY A 12 1.96 15.43 11.95
C GLY A 12 1.45 14.27 11.09
N PRO A 13 1.65 13.03 11.57
CA PRO A 13 1.22 11.83 10.86
C PRO A 13 -0.30 11.66 10.89
N MET A 14 -0.85 11.06 9.83
CA MET A 14 -2.23 10.59 9.83
C MET A 14 -2.36 9.22 10.51
N MET A 15 -3.48 9.04 11.22
CA MET A 15 -3.81 7.79 11.90
C MET A 15 -4.53 6.84 10.93
N VAL A 16 -4.08 5.59 10.88
CA VAL A 16 -4.67 4.52 10.06
C VAL A 16 -4.85 3.30 10.97
N TYR A 17 -6.10 2.83 11.10
CA TYR A 17 -6.48 1.76 12.04
C TYR A 17 -6.11 2.02 13.51
N GLY A 18 -6.08 3.28 13.94
CA GLY A 18 -5.81 3.66 15.33
C GLY A 18 -4.33 3.85 15.67
N ASP A 19 -3.42 3.59 14.73
CA ASP A 19 -1.98 3.82 14.89
C ASP A 19 -1.44 4.74 13.79
N PRO A 20 -0.32 5.46 14.03
CA PRO A 20 0.41 6.13 12.97
C PRO A 20 0.85 5.10 11.92
N HIS A 21 0.55 5.33 10.64
CA HIS A 21 0.96 4.40 9.59
C HIS A 21 2.50 4.37 9.44
N ALA A 22 3.12 3.30 9.96
CA ALA A 22 4.57 3.13 9.97
C ALA A 22 5.16 2.98 8.54
N PRO A 23 6.42 3.41 8.31
CA PRO A 23 7.30 4.07 9.28
C PRO A 23 7.22 5.60 9.22
N HIS A 24 6.70 6.18 8.13
CA HIS A 24 6.69 7.63 7.82
C HIS A 24 5.56 8.01 6.82
N GLY A 25 4.50 7.21 6.68
CA GLY A 25 3.84 7.05 5.38
C GLY A 25 2.98 8.22 4.89
N HIS A 26 2.27 8.91 5.78
CA HIS A 26 1.30 9.92 5.39
C HIS A 26 1.28 11.07 6.38
N MET A 27 1.80 12.21 5.96
CA MET A 27 1.83 13.43 6.77
C MET A 27 0.72 14.37 6.33
N HIS A 28 0.11 15.05 7.30
CA HIS A 28 -0.70 16.22 7.03
C HIS A 28 0.23 17.42 6.85
N ILE A 29 0.27 17.97 5.63
CA ILE A 29 1.11 19.12 5.29
C ILE A 29 0.20 20.31 4.97
N LYS A 30 0.46 21.45 5.61
CA LYS A 30 -0.22 22.72 5.38
C LYS A 30 0.71 23.67 4.62
N PHE A 31 0.15 24.36 3.63
CA PHE A 31 0.84 25.39 2.86
C PHE A 31 0.15 26.73 3.13
N THR A 32 0.86 27.69 3.72
CA THR A 32 0.36 29.03 4.03
C THR A 32 1.22 30.06 3.29
N ASP A 33 0.67 30.73 2.29
CA ASP A 33 1.34 31.80 1.50
C ASP A 33 2.74 31.43 0.95
N VAL A 34 2.93 30.15 0.62
CA VAL A 34 4.21 29.62 0.13
C VAL A 34 4.57 30.23 -1.22
N ARG A 35 5.79 30.78 -1.32
CA ARG A 35 6.32 31.34 -2.57
C ARG A 35 7.08 30.27 -3.35
N VAL A 36 6.62 30.03 -4.58
CA VAL A 36 7.14 28.99 -5.47
C VAL A 36 7.68 29.66 -6.74
N PRO A 37 8.99 29.55 -7.04
CA PRO A 37 9.55 30.09 -8.28
C PRO A 37 8.94 29.45 -9.55
N LYS A 38 8.83 30.23 -10.63
CA LYS A 38 8.16 29.80 -11.88
C LYS A 38 8.87 28.63 -12.55
N GLU A 39 10.19 28.59 -12.48
CA GLU A 39 11.05 27.52 -12.98
C GLU A 39 10.76 26.14 -12.35
N ASN A 40 10.10 26.12 -11.20
CA ASN A 40 9.76 24.89 -10.51
C ASN A 40 8.36 24.37 -10.86
N VAL A 41 7.65 25.01 -11.80
CA VAL A 41 6.41 24.48 -12.37
C VAL A 41 6.72 23.21 -13.14
N LEU A 42 6.10 22.11 -12.73
CA LEU A 42 6.27 20.82 -13.39
C LEU A 42 5.42 20.77 -14.67
N LEU A 43 6.03 20.38 -15.78
CA LEU A 43 5.40 20.10 -17.10
C LEU A 43 4.75 21.31 -17.82
N GLY A 44 4.25 22.31 -17.09
CA GLY A 44 3.66 23.54 -17.60
C GLY A 44 2.40 23.96 -16.84
N GLU A 45 2.02 25.22 -16.99
CA GLU A 45 0.80 25.78 -16.38
C GLU A 45 -0.46 25.06 -16.89
N GLY A 46 -1.42 24.77 -15.99
CA GLY A 46 -2.66 24.07 -16.31
C GLY A 46 -2.55 22.55 -16.51
N ARG A 47 -1.34 21.98 -16.50
CA ARG A 47 -1.11 20.54 -16.80
C ARG A 47 -1.07 19.62 -15.57
N GLY A 48 -1.57 20.10 -14.43
CA GLY A 48 -1.55 19.35 -13.16
C GLY A 48 -2.29 18.00 -13.21
N PHE A 49 -3.37 17.92 -13.98
CA PHE A 49 -4.11 16.67 -14.15
C PHE A 49 -3.30 15.65 -14.97
N GLU A 50 -2.67 16.10 -16.05
CA GLU A 50 -1.89 15.24 -16.93
C GLU A 50 -0.70 14.61 -16.19
N ILE A 51 0.09 15.41 -15.48
CA ILE A 51 1.21 14.88 -14.69
C ILE A 51 0.74 13.90 -13.61
N SER A 52 -0.42 14.13 -13.02
CA SER A 52 -1.01 13.21 -12.04
C SER A 52 -1.40 11.88 -12.68
N GLN A 53 -2.06 11.89 -13.83
CA GLN A 53 -2.43 10.65 -14.54
C GLN A 53 -1.22 9.85 -15.01
N LEU A 54 -0.18 10.52 -15.52
CA LEU A 54 1.08 9.89 -15.93
C LEU A 54 1.72 9.07 -14.79
N ARG A 55 1.58 9.53 -13.54
CA ARG A 55 2.09 8.81 -12.38
C ARG A 55 1.13 7.72 -11.88
N LEU A 56 -0.17 7.94 -11.98
CA LEU A 56 -1.18 6.97 -11.51
C LEU A 56 -1.19 5.68 -12.33
N GLY A 57 -0.97 5.75 -13.64
CA GLY A 57 -0.96 4.58 -14.54
C GLY A 57 0.02 3.49 -14.09
N PRO A 58 1.33 3.77 -14.07
CA PRO A 58 2.33 2.82 -13.59
C PRO A 58 2.11 2.44 -12.12
N GLY A 59 1.69 3.38 -11.27
CA GLY A 59 1.41 3.12 -9.86
C GLY A 59 0.42 1.97 -9.64
N ARG A 60 -0.65 1.92 -10.44
CA ARG A 60 -1.66 0.84 -10.39
C ARG A 60 -1.07 -0.53 -10.69
N ILE A 61 -0.20 -0.64 -11.68
CA ILE A 61 0.46 -1.92 -12.04
C ILE A 61 1.34 -2.39 -10.89
N HIS A 62 2.13 -1.49 -10.28
CA HIS A 62 2.94 -1.82 -9.11
C HIS A 62 2.11 -2.28 -7.91
N HIS A 63 0.91 -1.73 -7.72
CA HIS A 63 -0.01 -2.22 -6.69
C HIS A 63 -0.47 -3.65 -6.98
N CYS A 64 -0.93 -3.94 -8.21
CA CYS A 64 -1.32 -5.29 -8.61
C CYS A 64 -0.18 -6.31 -8.40
N MET A 65 1.03 -5.98 -8.84
CA MET A 65 2.20 -6.85 -8.68
C MET A 65 2.49 -7.15 -7.19
N ARG A 66 2.44 -6.13 -6.32
CA ARG A 66 2.63 -6.32 -4.88
C ARG A 66 1.52 -7.17 -4.25
N SER A 67 0.26 -6.93 -4.63
CA SER A 67 -0.88 -7.71 -4.13
C SER A 67 -0.80 -9.18 -4.54
N ILE A 68 -0.31 -9.49 -5.75
CA ILE A 68 -0.07 -10.88 -6.17
C ILE A 68 0.98 -11.54 -5.28
N GLY A 69 2.14 -10.90 -5.10
CA GLY A 69 3.19 -11.46 -4.22
C GLY A 69 2.72 -11.67 -2.78
N GLN A 70 1.92 -10.73 -2.25
CA GLN A 70 1.29 -10.89 -0.92
C GLN A 70 0.30 -12.06 -0.88
N ALA A 71 -0.49 -12.25 -1.94
CA ALA A 71 -1.42 -13.38 -2.05
C ALA A 71 -0.70 -14.73 -2.11
N GLU A 72 0.45 -14.80 -2.80
CA GLU A 72 1.28 -16.02 -2.84
C GLU A 72 1.82 -16.38 -1.45
N VAL A 73 2.35 -15.40 -0.71
CA VAL A 73 2.82 -15.60 0.66
C VAL A 73 1.67 -15.99 1.59
N ALA A 74 0.52 -15.33 1.48
CA ALA A 74 -0.66 -15.67 2.28
C ALA A 74 -1.13 -17.11 2.02
N LEU A 75 -1.12 -17.54 0.76
CA LEU A 75 -1.46 -18.91 0.37
C LEU A 75 -0.46 -19.91 0.97
N GLU A 76 0.85 -19.64 0.85
CA GLU A 76 1.89 -20.51 1.41
C GLU A 76 1.72 -20.67 2.93
N LEU A 77 1.49 -19.58 3.66
CA LEU A 77 1.25 -19.60 5.10
C LEU A 77 -0.02 -20.37 5.46
N MET A 78 -1.09 -20.22 4.67
CA MET A 78 -2.34 -20.98 4.85
C MET A 78 -2.11 -22.48 4.69
N VAL A 79 -1.39 -22.91 3.64
CA VAL A 79 -1.09 -24.33 3.41
C VAL A 79 -0.24 -24.89 4.55
N LYS A 80 0.84 -24.20 4.92
CA LYS A 80 1.72 -24.59 6.05
C LYS A 80 0.94 -24.73 7.34
N ARG A 81 0.06 -23.77 7.65
CA ARG A 81 -0.79 -23.82 8.85
C ARG A 81 -1.80 -24.96 8.79
N GLY A 82 -2.43 -25.15 7.63
CA GLY A 82 -3.42 -26.20 7.40
C GLY A 82 -2.86 -27.61 7.59
N ALA A 83 -1.63 -27.84 7.12
CA ALA A 83 -0.95 -29.12 7.22
C ALA A 83 -0.44 -29.44 8.64
N THR A 84 0.00 -28.42 9.38
CA THR A 84 0.64 -28.60 10.70
C THR A 84 -0.34 -28.57 11.87
N ARG A 85 -1.47 -27.86 11.75
CA ARG A 85 -2.46 -27.77 12.83
C ARG A 85 -3.36 -29.02 12.85
N ILE A 86 -3.38 -29.71 13.98
CA ILE A 86 -4.31 -30.81 14.26
C ILE A 86 -5.55 -30.29 15.00
N ALA A 87 -6.73 -30.66 14.52
CA ALA A 87 -8.00 -30.53 15.24
C ALA A 87 -8.93 -31.67 14.82
N PHE A 88 -9.84 -32.10 15.70
CA PHE A 88 -10.72 -33.24 15.41
C PHE A 88 -9.96 -34.50 14.96
N LYS A 89 -8.83 -34.78 15.63
CA LYS A 89 -7.95 -35.95 15.41
C LYS A 89 -7.27 -36.04 14.03
N LYS A 90 -7.29 -34.98 13.21
CA LYS A 90 -6.58 -34.94 11.93
C LYS A 90 -6.06 -33.55 11.60
N PRO A 91 -5.10 -33.41 10.65
CA PRO A 91 -4.72 -32.11 10.11
C PRO A 91 -5.94 -31.36 9.58
N ILE A 92 -6.05 -30.08 9.88
CA ILE A 92 -7.24 -29.29 9.51
C ILE A 92 -7.42 -29.18 7.99
N ILE A 93 -6.34 -29.27 7.22
CA ILE A 93 -6.41 -29.34 5.75
C ILE A 93 -7.18 -30.57 5.23
N LYS A 94 -7.31 -31.64 6.04
CA LYS A 94 -8.11 -32.84 5.73
C LYS A 94 -9.57 -32.75 6.21
N LEU A 95 -10.00 -31.59 6.73
CA LEU A 95 -11.40 -31.27 6.98
C LEU A 95 -11.94 -30.64 5.68
N GLY A 96 -12.89 -31.31 5.01
CA GLY A 96 -13.26 -31.01 3.61
C GLY A 96 -13.59 -29.55 3.27
N LYS A 97 -14.00 -28.73 4.25
CA LYS A 97 -14.24 -27.29 4.05
C LYS A 97 -12.95 -26.50 3.81
N ILE A 98 -11.82 -26.87 4.41
CA ILE A 98 -10.54 -26.15 4.27
C ILE A 98 -9.80 -26.62 3.01
N TRP A 99 -9.96 -27.90 2.65
CA TRP A 99 -9.44 -28.45 1.39
C TRP A 99 -9.94 -27.67 0.17
N ASN A 100 -11.22 -27.31 0.11
CA ASN A 100 -11.80 -26.58 -1.03
C ASN A 100 -11.25 -25.16 -1.21
N TRP A 101 -10.67 -24.57 -0.16
CA TRP A 101 -10.06 -23.23 -0.19
C TRP A 101 -8.55 -23.27 -0.44
N CYS A 102 -7.95 -24.44 -0.29
CA CYS A 102 -6.56 -24.67 -0.62
C CYS A 102 -6.55 -25.32 -2.01
N PRO A 103 -6.35 -24.56 -3.11
CA PRO A 103 -6.06 -25.18 -4.39
C PRO A 103 -4.70 -25.83 -4.23
N ALA A 104 -4.67 -27.07 -3.76
CA ALA A 104 -3.55 -27.94 -4.06
C ALA A 104 -3.48 -27.92 -5.59
N ARG A 105 -2.47 -27.23 -6.12
CA ARG A 105 -2.04 -27.47 -7.50
C ARG A 105 -1.78 -28.97 -7.54
N ALA A 106 -2.73 -29.70 -8.14
CA ALA A 106 -2.51 -31.07 -8.57
C ALA A 106 -1.35 -31.08 -9.55
#